data_AF-A0A2V6EZM2-F1
#
_entry.id   AF-A0A2V6EZM2-F1
#
_cell.length_a   1.000
_cell.length_b   1.000
_cell.length_c   1.000
_cell.angle_alpha   90.00
_cell.angle_beta   90.00
_cell.angle_gamma   90.00
#
_symmetry.space_group_name_H-M   'P 1'
#
loop_
_entity.id
_entity.type
_entity.pdbx_description
1 polymer ?
#
loop_
_entity_poly.entity_id
_entity_poly.type
_entity_poly.pdbx_seq_one_letter_code
_entity_poly.pdbx_strand_id
1 'polypeptide(L)'
;MPPTLDGNWATARAINDRGQIVAEAKDFGNNSRAFIWIPYLQNITDLNSYLSASQQLSWTLLVAYGINDQGRIVGWAARKSNNVFQYYAPFLLYPN
;
A
#
# COMPACT_ATOMS: atom_id res chain seq x y z
N MET A 1 -11.70 -3.41 -14.43
CA MET A 1 -10.22 -3.51 -14.32
C MET A 1 -9.77 -2.67 -13.14
N PRO A 2 -8.71 -3.03 -12.39
CA PRO A 2 -8.16 -2.14 -11.38
C PRO A 2 -7.76 -0.83 -12.07
N PRO A 3 -8.21 0.34 -11.58
CA PRO A 3 -7.73 1.61 -12.10
C PRO A 3 -6.21 1.64 -12.01
N THR A 4 -5.54 1.77 -13.16
CA THR A 4 -4.16 2.21 -13.18
C THR A 4 -4.20 3.63 -12.66
N LEU A 5 -3.71 3.84 -11.44
CA LEU A 5 -3.26 5.17 -11.04
C LEU A 5 -2.13 5.51 -12.01
N ASP A 6 -2.50 6.25 -13.05
CA ASP A 6 -1.66 7.17 -13.84
C ASP A 6 -0.52 6.57 -14.68
N GLY A 7 -0.37 5.24 -14.70
CA GLY A 7 0.38 4.53 -15.74
C GLY A 7 1.84 4.29 -15.39
N ASN A 8 2.16 3.03 -15.13
CA ASN A 8 3.32 2.34 -15.70
C ASN A 8 3.32 0.87 -15.28
N TRP A 9 2.77 0.53 -14.11
CA TRP A 9 2.51 -0.84 -13.68
C TRP A 9 1.76 -0.84 -12.35
N ALA A 10 0.94 -1.86 -12.14
CA ALA A 10 0.39 -2.24 -10.85
C ALA A 10 0.45 -3.76 -10.75
N THR A 11 0.80 -4.27 -9.58
CA THR A 11 0.87 -5.71 -9.33
C THR A 11 -0.07 -6.04 -8.17
N ALA A 12 -1.13 -6.80 -8.45
CA ALA A 12 -1.94 -7.41 -7.40
C ALA A 12 -1.07 -8.43 -6.65
N ARG A 13 -1.11 -8.40 -5.32
CA ARG A 13 -0.25 -9.22 -4.46
C ARG A 13 -1.03 -10.27 -3.68
N ALA A 14 -2.19 -9.90 -3.14
CA ALA A 14 -3.07 -10.82 -2.41
C ALA A 14 -4.53 -10.37 -2.46
N ILE A 15 -5.43 -11.30 -2.15
CA ILE A 15 -6.87 -11.10 -2.06
C ILE A 15 -7.40 -11.86 -0.82
N ASN A 16 -8.44 -11.34 -0.16
CA ASN A 16 -9.16 -12.04 0.92
C ASN A 16 -10.56 -12.51 0.48
N ASP A 17 -11.27 -13.24 1.34
CA ASP A 17 -12.59 -13.83 1.03
C ASP A 17 -13.68 -12.78 0.77
N ARG A 18 -13.46 -11.53 1.17
CA ARG A 18 -14.35 -10.39 0.86
C ARG A 18 -14.08 -9.79 -0.52
N GLY A 19 -13.11 -10.31 -1.26
CA GLY A 19 -12.71 -9.79 -2.57
C GLY A 19 -11.91 -8.48 -2.50
N GLN A 20 -11.35 -8.13 -1.33
CA GLN A 20 -10.46 -6.98 -1.19
C GLN A 20 -9.05 -7.37 -1.65
N ILE A 21 -8.46 -6.58 -2.52
CA ILE A 21 -7.18 -6.87 -3.16
C ILE A 21 -6.14 -5.88 -2.65
N VAL A 22 -5.00 -6.37 -2.18
CA VAL A 22 -3.84 -5.52 -1.88
C VAL A 22 -2.82 -5.60 -3.00
N ALA A 23 -2.15 -4.48 -3.24
CA ALA A 23 -1.29 -4.30 -4.40
C ALA A 23 -0.09 -3.39 -4.12
N GLU A 24 0.85 -3.43 -5.06
CA GLU A 24 1.85 -2.39 -5.27
C GLU A 24 1.54 -1.68 -6.58
N ALA A 25 1.57 -0.35 -6.58
CA ALA A 25 1.56 0.45 -7.79
C ALA A 25 2.45 1.68 -7.61
N LYS A 26 2.71 2.39 -8.70
CA LYS A 26 3.38 3.69 -8.63
C LYS A 26 2.38 4.82 -8.52
N ASP A 27 2.74 5.87 -7.77
CA ASP A 27 2.03 7.15 -7.81
C ASP A 27 2.48 8.03 -8.98
N PHE A 28 1.83 9.19 -9.16
CA PHE A 28 2.16 10.22 -10.15
C PHE A 28 3.64 10.65 -10.14
N GLY A 29 4.34 10.47 -9.01
CA GLY A 29 5.76 10.77 -8.85
C GLY A 29 6.69 9.58 -9.13
N ASN A 30 6.16 8.48 -9.69
CA ASN A 30 6.87 7.23 -9.99
C ASN A 30 7.41 6.51 -8.73
N ASN A 31 6.88 6.80 -7.54
CA ASN A 31 7.25 6.14 -6.28
C ASN A 31 6.37 4.91 -6.06
N SER A 32 6.95 3.78 -5.59
CA SER A 32 6.14 2.62 -5.17
C SER A 32 5.30 2.97 -3.96
N ARG A 33 4.02 2.56 -3.99
CA ARG A 33 3.04 2.75 -2.93
C ARG A 33 2.20 1.49 -2.78
N ALA A 34 1.86 1.18 -1.52
CA ALA A 34 0.98 0.08 -1.20
C ALA A 34 -0.49 0.54 -1.34
N PHE A 35 -1.32 -0.25 -2.01
CA PHE A 35 -2.73 0.07 -2.24
C PHE A 35 -3.64 -1.07 -1.78
N ILE A 36 -4.88 -0.71 -1.45
CA ILE A 36 -6.02 -1.62 -1.41
C ILE A 36 -7.01 -1.22 -2.50
N TRP A 37 -7.49 -2.21 -3.24
CA TRP A 37 -8.56 -2.09 -4.21
C TRP A 37 -9.75 -2.92 -3.75
N ILE A 38 -10.93 -2.29 -3.73
CA ILE A 38 -12.20 -2.92 -3.39
C ILE A 38 -13.08 -2.87 -4.66
N PRO A 39 -13.07 -3.92 -5.50
CA PRO A 39 -13.66 -3.89 -6.84
C PRO A 39 -15.15 -3.54 -6.84
N TYR A 40 -15.91 -4.11 -5.91
CA TYR A 40 -17.37 -3.91 -5.82
C TYR A 40 -17.75 -2.51 -5.32
N LEU A 41 -16.82 -1.78 -4.69
CA LEU A 41 -17.00 -0.37 -4.34
C LEU A 41 -16.36 0.59 -5.36
N GLN A 42 -15.71 0.05 -6.39
CA GLN A 42 -14.91 0.83 -7.35
C GLN A 42 -13.92 1.78 -6.66
N ASN A 43 -13.39 1.35 -5.51
CA ASN A 43 -12.54 2.18 -4.66
C ASN A 43 -11.11 1.65 -4.66
N ILE A 44 -10.15 2.54 -4.93
CA ILE A 44 -8.73 2.32 -4.63
C ILE A 44 -8.34 3.29 -3.54
N THR A 45 -7.68 2.78 -2.52
CA THR A 45 -7.13 3.59 -1.43
C THR A 45 -5.63 3.35 -1.32
N ASP A 46 -4.86 4.44 -1.30
CA ASP A 46 -3.44 4.39 -0.92
C ASP A 46 -3.34 4.07 0.57
N LEU A 47 -2.66 2.98 0.92
CA LEU A 47 -2.54 2.56 2.31
C LEU A 47 -1.75 3.56 3.18
N ASN A 48 -0.95 4.43 2.57
CA ASN A 48 -0.29 5.53 3.27
C ASN A 48 -1.29 6.53 3.86
N SER A 49 -2.52 6.60 3.34
CA SER A 49 -3.58 7.46 3.89
C SER A 49 -4.04 7.04 5.29
N TYR A 50 -3.79 5.78 5.70
CA TYR A 50 -4.07 5.30 7.06
C TYR A 50 -2.97 5.63 8.06
N LEU A 51 -1.81 6.13 7.61
CA LEU A 51 -0.75 6.58 8.51
C LEU A 51 -1.09 7.98 9.07
N SER A 52 -0.75 8.21 10.34
CA SER A 52 -0.81 9.54 10.92
C SER A 52 0.16 10.50 10.21
N ALA A 53 -0.07 11.80 10.34
CA ALA A 53 0.83 12.81 9.77
C ALA A 53 2.29 12.61 10.22
N SER A 54 2.53 12.27 11.50
CA SER A 54 3.87 12.00 12.01
C SER A 54 4.50 10.73 11.45
N GLN A 55 3.70 9.68 11.22
CA GLN A 55 4.16 8.46 10.58
C GLN A 55 4.52 8.69 9.11
N GLN A 56 3.74 9.48 8.37
CA GLN A 56 4.01 9.82 6.97
C GLN A 56 5.30 10.64 6.78
N LEU A 57 5.76 11.38 7.81
CA LEU A 57 7.06 12.06 7.78
C LEU A 57 8.23 11.08 7.84
N SER A 58 8.03 9.92 8.48
CA SER A 58 9.09 8.94 8.74
C SER A 58 9.02 7.72 7.84
N TRP A 59 7.85 7.39 7.30
CA TRP A 59 7.59 6.12 6.63
C TRP A 59 6.80 6.29 5.33
N THR A 60 7.01 5.35 4.42
CA THR A 60 6.15 5.15 3.25
C THR A 60 5.91 3.65 3.10
N LEU A 61 4.64 3.24 3.07
CA LEU A 61 4.23 1.88 2.76
C LEU A 61 4.38 1.67 1.25
N LEU A 62 5.25 0.76 0.84
CA LEU A 62 5.66 0.58 -0.55
C LEU A 62 4.89 -0.53 -1.26
N VAL A 63 4.70 -1.66 -0.57
CA VAL A 63 4.03 -2.84 -1.10
C VAL A 63 3.28 -3.53 0.03
N ALA A 64 2.04 -3.93 -0.25
CA ALA A 64 1.28 -4.82 0.62
C ALA A 64 1.32 -6.23 0.02
N TYR A 65 1.83 -7.20 0.78
CA TYR A 65 2.01 -8.59 0.33
C TYR A 65 0.89 -9.52 0.76
N GLY A 66 0.18 -9.17 1.83
CA GLY A 66 -0.85 -10.04 2.38
C GLY A 66 -1.99 -9.23 2.98
N ILE A 67 -3.18 -9.80 2.89
CA ILE A 67 -4.39 -9.33 3.55
C ILE A 67 -5.12 -10.56 4.10
N ASN A 68 -5.69 -10.47 5.28
CA ASN A 68 -6.56 -11.52 5.83
C ASN A 68 -8.04 -11.12 5.77
N ASP A 69 -8.94 -12.03 6.11
CA ASP A 69 -10.39 -11.77 6.07
C ASP A 69 -10.86 -10.76 7.11
N GLN A 70 -10.02 -10.38 8.07
CA GLN A 70 -10.30 -9.27 8.98
C GLN A 70 -9.91 -7.91 8.39
N GLY A 71 -9.36 -7.87 7.16
CA GLY A 71 -8.88 -6.65 6.52
C GLY A 71 -7.49 -6.21 7.00
N ARG A 72 -6.77 -7.03 7.78
CA ARG A 72 -5.42 -6.70 8.27
C ARG A 72 -4.42 -6.91 7.16
N ILE A 73 -3.50 -5.97 6.98
CA ILE A 73 -2.60 -5.94 5.82
C ILE A 73 -1.15 -5.98 6.30
N VAL A 74 -0.34 -6.84 5.68
CA VAL A 74 1.11 -6.89 5.90
C VAL A 74 1.87 -6.49 4.64
N GLY A 75 3.06 -5.93 4.82
CA GLY A 75 3.86 -5.48 3.68
C GLY A 75 5.20 -4.89 4.09
N TRP A 76 5.83 -4.20 3.15
CA TRP A 76 7.10 -3.50 3.37
C TRP A 76 6.92 -1.99 3.30
N ALA A 77 7.56 -1.29 4.22
CA ALA A 77 7.65 0.16 4.27
C ALA A 77 9.12 0.59 4.20
N ALA A 78 9.39 1.76 3.63
CA ALA A 78 10.70 2.39 3.72
C ALA A 78 10.67 3.53 4.73
N ARG A 79 11.75 3.63 5.52
CA ARG A 79 12.00 4.80 6.36
C ARG A 79 12.55 5.95 5.50
N LYS A 80 11.93 7.13 5.58
CA LYS A 80 12.44 8.36 4.97
C LYS A 80 13.68 8.80 5.76
N SER A 81 14.87 8.67 5.17
CA SER A 81 16.14 9.13 5.74
C SER A 81 16.76 10.20 4.86
N ASN A 82 17.29 11.25 5.49
CA ASN A 82 17.83 12.42 4.81
C ASN A 82 19.20 12.20 4.16
N ASN A 83 19.86 11.04 4.35
CA ASN A 83 21.06 10.64 3.58
C ASN A 83 21.54 9.22 3.93
N VAL A 84 21.23 8.27 3.04
CA VAL A 84 21.85 6.92 2.91
C VAL A 84 21.23 5.77 3.76
N PHE A 85 21.07 4.63 3.05
CA PHE A 85 20.41 3.34 3.33
C PHE A 85 18.90 3.39 3.62
N GLN A 86 18.13 2.96 2.60
CA GLN A 86 16.68 2.71 2.69
C GLN A 86 16.44 1.54 3.66
N TYR A 87 16.19 1.84 4.93
CA TYR A 87 15.73 0.84 5.87
C TYR A 87 14.33 0.40 5.48
N TYR A 88 14.22 -0.81 4.94
CA TYR A 88 12.93 -1.47 4.77
C TYR A 88 12.53 -2.12 6.09
N ALA A 89 11.30 -1.87 6.50
CA ALA A 89 10.70 -2.50 7.67
C ALA A 89 9.40 -3.21 7.25
N PRO A 90 9.09 -4.37 7.86
CA PRO A 90 7.76 -4.93 7.73
C PRO A 90 6.75 -4.00 8.41
N PHE A 91 5.54 -3.93 7.87
CA PHE A 91 4.42 -3.30 8.55
C PHE A 91 3.27 -4.30 8.73
N LEU A 92 2.45 -4.03 9.75
CA LEU A 92 1.12 -4.58 9.92
C LEU A 92 0.17 -3.39 10.09
N LEU A 93 -0.79 -3.27 9.18
CA LEU A 93 -1.78 -2.21 9.13
C LEU A 93 -3.16 -2.76 9.47
N TYR A 94 -3.93 -1.96 10.21
CA TYR A 94 -5.30 -2.22 10.61
C TYR A 94 -6.19 -1.11 10.02
N PRO A 95 -6.60 -1.21 8.74
CA PRO A 95 -7.60 -0.31 8.17
C PRO A 95 -8.89 -0.45 9.00
N ASN A 96 -9.37 0.68 9.54
CA ASN A 96 -10.64 0.74 10.25
C ASN A 96 -11.83 0.50 9.31
#